data_AF-X1CM62-F1
#
_entry.id   AF-X1CM62-F1
#
_cell.length_a   1.000
_cell.length_b   1.000
_cell.length_c   1.000
_cell.angle_alpha   90.00
_cell.angle_beta   90.00
_cell.angle_gamma   90.00
#
_symmetry.space_group_name_H-M   'P 1'
#
loop_
_entity.id
_entity.type
_entity.pdbx_description
1 polymer ?
#
loop_
_entity_poly.entity_id
_entity_poly.type
_entity_poly.pdbx_seq_one_letter_code
_entity_poly.pdbx_strand_id
1 'polypeptide(L)'
;MSRIDFWDVKPLNQEIMRNGMKRLRKAGGVVKSKARSKCPVGTLSRPMYKTGRYAGQYWTARDAGALKKSIRVVEKHGGEAGGYITIRAGQLEIRVYSGTAKVYYAQIVEFYTPYLRPALNASKSRILSIMQNG
;
A
#
# COMPACT_ATOMS: atom_id res chain seq x y z
N MET A 1 -31.75 -41.27 -12.70
CA MET A 1 -31.01 -40.22 -11.97
C MET A 1 -29.81 -39.83 -12.80
N SER A 2 -29.88 -38.70 -13.52
CA SER A 2 -28.74 -38.17 -14.27
C SER A 2 -27.63 -37.79 -13.28
N ARG A 3 -26.49 -38.47 -13.35
CA ARG A 3 -25.26 -38.07 -12.64
C ARG A 3 -24.91 -36.66 -13.11
N ILE A 4 -24.69 -35.74 -12.17
CA ILE A 4 -24.20 -34.40 -12.48
C ILE A 4 -22.79 -34.58 -13.03
N ASP A 5 -22.66 -34.53 -14.35
CA ASP A 5 -21.39 -34.64 -15.05
C ASP A 5 -20.53 -33.39 -14.75
N PHE A 6 -19.30 -33.65 -14.29
CA PHE A 6 -18.15 -32.73 -14.25
C PHE A 6 -18.48 -31.24 -14.01
N TRP A 7 -18.78 -30.88 -12.77
CA TRP A 7 -18.66 -29.49 -12.33
C TRP A 7 -17.17 -29.11 -12.29
N ASP A 8 -16.66 -28.50 -13.37
CA ASP A 8 -15.31 -27.93 -13.36
C ASP A 8 -15.33 -26.64 -12.52
N VAL A 9 -14.81 -26.74 -11.29
CA VAL A 9 -14.77 -25.64 -10.32
C VAL A 9 -13.65 -24.64 -10.64
N LYS A 10 -12.75 -24.95 -11.59
CA LYS A 10 -11.58 -24.11 -11.91
C LYS A 10 -11.96 -22.73 -12.46
N PRO A 11 -12.90 -22.59 -13.43
CA PRO A 11 -13.27 -21.28 -13.96
C PRO A 11 -13.93 -20.40 -12.90
N LEU A 12 -14.79 -20.99 -12.07
CA LEU A 12 -15.45 -20.32 -10.95
C LEU A 12 -14.43 -19.81 -9.92
N ASN A 13 -13.46 -20.64 -9.56
CA ASN A 13 -12.39 -20.24 -8.64
C ASN A 13 -11.53 -19.10 -9.20
N GLN A 14 -11.20 -19.13 -10.50
CA GLN A 14 -10.46 -18.05 -11.15
C GLN A 14 -11.25 -16.73 -11.12
N GLU A 15 -12.55 -16.79 -11.35
CA GLU A 15 -13.41 -15.61 -11.30
C GLU A 15 -13.53 -15.03 -9.89
N ILE A 16 -13.72 -15.88 -8.88
CA ILE A 16 -13.72 -15.48 -7.46
C ILE A 16 -12.39 -14.82 -7.09
N MET A 17 -11.26 -15.43 -7.46
CA MET A 17 -9.93 -14.86 -7.21
C MET A 17 -9.75 -13.51 -7.91
N ARG A 18 -10.16 -13.39 -9.18
CA ARG A 18 -10.08 -12.15 -9.94
C ARG A 18 -10.90 -11.04 -9.30
N ASN A 19 -12.12 -11.33 -8.85
CA ASN A 19 -12.98 -10.36 -8.18
C ASN A 19 -12.40 -9.97 -6.81
N GLY A 20 -11.89 -10.93 -6.04
CA GLY A 20 -11.15 -10.66 -4.80
C GLY A 20 -9.97 -9.72 -5.02
N MET A 21 -9.15 -9.98 -6.04
CA MET A 21 -8.00 -9.13 -6.38
C MET A 21 -8.39 -7.71 -6.83
N LYS A 22 -9.49 -7.56 -7.57
CA LYS A 22 -10.04 -6.23 -7.91
C LYS A 22 -10.41 -5.44 -6.64
N ARG A 23 -11.07 -6.08 -5.67
CA ARG A 23 -11.42 -5.45 -4.38
C ARG A 23 -10.18 -5.05 -3.60
N LEU A 24 -9.19 -5.95 -3.52
CA LEU A 24 -7.90 -5.68 -2.87
C LEU A 24 -7.15 -4.51 -3.52
N ARG A 25 -7.13 -4.44 -4.85
CA ARG A 25 -6.53 -3.34 -5.60
C ARG A 25 -7.24 -2.01 -5.30
N LYS A 26 -8.58 -2.02 -5.24
CA LYS A 26 -9.39 -0.85 -4.89
C LYS A 26 -9.10 -0.39 -3.45
N ALA A 27 -9.02 -1.33 -2.50
CA ALA A 27 -8.64 -1.06 -1.12
C ALA A 27 -7.23 -0.45 -1.01
N GLY A 28 -6.24 -1.02 -1.70
CA GLY A 28 -4.89 -0.46 -1.79
C GLY A 28 -4.87 0.95 -2.41
N GLY A 29 -5.75 1.22 -3.38
CA GLY A 29 -5.95 2.54 -3.97
C GLY A 29 -6.42 3.59 -2.95
N VAL A 30 -7.32 3.21 -2.04
CA VAL A 30 -7.77 4.10 -0.94
C VAL A 30 -6.60 4.42 -0.01
N VAL A 31 -5.83 3.42 0.40
CA VAL A 31 -4.64 3.63 1.26
C VAL A 31 -3.63 4.53 0.57
N LYS A 32 -3.35 4.30 -0.72
CA LYS A 32 -2.48 5.16 -1.54
C LYS A 32 -2.97 6.60 -1.57
N SER A 33 -4.27 6.83 -1.81
CA SER A 33 -4.84 8.18 -1.86
C SER A 33 -4.70 8.88 -0.50
N LYS A 34 -5.01 8.17 0.60
CA LYS A 34 -4.88 8.72 1.94
C LYS A 34 -3.43 8.98 2.33
N ALA A 35 -2.51 8.09 1.97
CA ALA A 35 -1.09 8.29 2.17
C ALA A 35 -0.59 9.52 1.38
N ARG A 36 -1.03 9.72 0.14
CA ARG A 36 -0.69 10.93 -0.64
C ARG A 36 -1.19 12.24 -0.02
N SER A 37 -2.33 12.20 0.68
CA SER A 37 -2.86 13.37 1.39
C SER A 37 -2.10 13.70 2.67
N LYS A 38 -1.38 12.73 3.24
CA LYS A 38 -0.61 12.85 4.48
C LYS A 38 0.88 13.10 4.22
N CYS A 39 1.29 13.40 2.98
CA CYS A 39 2.68 13.72 2.69
C CYS A 39 3.12 14.94 3.49
N PRO A 40 4.23 14.86 4.24
CA PRO A 40 4.76 15.98 5.01
C PRO A 40 5.20 17.12 4.09
N VAL A 41 4.67 18.33 4.31
CA VAL A 41 5.15 19.59 3.71
C VAL A 41 5.41 20.55 4.86
N GLY A 42 6.59 21.17 4.90
CA GLY A 42 6.94 22.13 5.96
C GLY A 42 7.17 21.51 7.34
N THR A 43 7.16 20.18 7.47
CA THR A 43 7.50 19.49 8.72
C THR A 43 9.00 19.19 8.78
N LEU A 44 9.56 19.09 9.99
CA LEU A 44 10.95 18.70 10.18
C LEU A 44 11.17 17.26 9.69
N SER A 45 12.15 17.04 8.83
CA SER A 45 12.37 15.76 8.15
C SER A 45 13.02 14.69 9.02
N ARG A 46 13.96 15.07 9.89
CA ARG A 46 14.49 14.26 11.00
C ARG A 46 14.82 15.17 12.18
N PRO A 47 14.76 14.67 13.42
CA PRO A 47 15.22 15.43 14.58
C PRO A 47 16.65 15.93 14.40
N MET A 48 16.92 17.16 14.86
CA MET A 48 18.19 17.86 14.66
C MET A 48 19.42 17.11 15.19
N TYR A 49 19.23 16.24 16.19
CA TYR A 49 20.30 15.47 16.84
C TYR A 49 20.72 14.19 16.11
N LYS A 50 20.10 13.85 14.96
CA LYS A 50 20.51 12.70 14.15
C LYS A 50 21.55 13.09 13.10
N THR A 51 22.39 12.16 12.70
CA THR A 51 23.40 12.38 11.65
C THR A 51 22.80 12.17 10.24
N GLY A 52 23.33 12.90 9.26
CA GLY A 52 23.03 12.74 7.84
C GLY A 52 22.47 14.00 7.16
N ARG A 53 22.46 13.98 5.82
CA ARG A 53 22.15 15.14 4.94
C ARG A 53 20.81 15.84 5.22
N TYR A 54 19.84 15.14 5.82
CA TYR A 54 18.48 15.63 6.05
C TYR A 54 18.16 15.88 7.54
N ALA A 55 19.14 15.86 8.44
CA ALA A 55 18.90 16.17 9.84
C ALA A 55 18.53 17.66 10.03
N GLY A 56 17.44 17.94 10.73
CA GLY A 56 16.99 19.31 11.02
C GLY A 56 16.43 20.10 9.82
N GLN A 57 16.38 19.51 8.62
CA GLN A 57 15.85 20.19 7.43
C GLN A 57 14.33 20.08 7.34
N TYR A 58 13.68 21.14 6.86
CA TYR A 58 12.24 21.11 6.57
C TYR A 58 11.94 20.38 5.27
N TRP A 59 10.83 19.66 5.23
CA TRP A 59 10.32 19.06 4.00
C TRP A 59 9.88 20.15 3.01
N THR A 60 10.55 20.21 1.87
CA THR A 60 10.12 21.12 0.81
C THR A 60 8.92 20.55 0.06
N ALA A 61 8.17 21.42 -0.63
CA ALA A 61 7.09 20.99 -1.52
C ALA A 61 7.58 20.05 -2.63
N ARG A 62 8.86 20.17 -3.05
CA ARG A 62 9.49 19.30 -4.04
C ARG A 62 9.69 17.88 -3.50
N ASP A 63 10.18 17.76 -2.27
CA ASP A 63 10.42 16.45 -1.63
C ASP A 63 9.10 15.71 -1.38
N ALA A 64 8.10 16.43 -0.87
CA ALA A 64 6.76 15.92 -0.67
C ALA A 64 6.10 15.48 -1.98
N GLY A 65 6.30 16.26 -3.05
CA GLY A 65 5.85 15.94 -4.40
C GLY A 65 6.50 14.67 -4.94
N ALA A 66 7.80 14.49 -4.74
CA ALA A 66 8.53 13.28 -5.13
C ALA A 66 8.01 12.05 -4.37
N LEU A 67 7.82 12.16 -3.05
CA LEU A 67 7.23 11.09 -2.25
C LEU A 67 5.82 10.75 -2.75
N LYS A 68 4.96 11.75 -2.96
CA LYS A 68 3.58 11.57 -3.44
C LYS A 68 3.52 10.79 -4.77
N LYS A 69 4.43 11.10 -5.69
CA LYS A 69 4.57 10.41 -6.98
C LYS A 69 5.05 8.96 -6.80
N SER A 70 5.94 8.70 -5.85
CA SER A 70 6.49 7.37 -5.58
C SER A 70 5.52 6.36 -4.95
N ILE A 71 4.47 6.84 -4.27
CA ILE A 71 3.47 5.97 -3.62
C ILE A 71 2.69 5.19 -4.69
N ARG A 72 2.77 3.87 -4.64
CA ARG A 72 2.21 2.95 -5.64
C ARG A 72 1.59 1.71 -5.01
N VAL A 73 0.62 1.15 -5.73
CA VAL A 73 0.02 -0.15 -5.44
C VAL A 73 0.63 -1.14 -6.43
N VAL A 74 1.15 -2.26 -5.93
CA VAL A 74 1.81 -3.29 -6.74
C VAL A 74 1.14 -4.61 -6.45
N GLU A 75 0.88 -5.36 -7.51
CA GLU A 75 0.44 -6.75 -7.43
C GLU A 75 1.67 -7.65 -7.49
N LYS A 76 1.78 -8.58 -6.54
CA LYS A 76 2.86 -9.55 -6.46
C LYS A 76 2.28 -10.96 -6.41
N HIS A 77 2.92 -11.85 -7.16
CA HIS A 77 2.67 -13.28 -7.13
C HIS A 77 3.73 -13.90 -6.22
N GLY A 78 3.35 -14.38 -5.04
CA GLY A 78 4.25 -14.99 -4.06
C GLY A 78 5.30 -14.04 -3.46
N GLY A 79 5.34 -13.91 -2.14
CA GLY A 79 6.46 -13.24 -1.49
C GLY A 79 6.31 -13.10 0.02
N GLU A 80 7.38 -13.45 0.74
CA GLU A 80 7.56 -13.17 2.16
C GLU A 80 7.37 -11.68 2.48
N ALA A 81 6.97 -11.36 3.70
CA ALA A 81 6.61 -10.02 4.14
C ALA A 81 7.83 -9.25 4.68
N GLY A 82 8.25 -8.19 3.98
CA GLY A 82 9.37 -7.33 4.38
C GLY A 82 9.06 -5.84 4.21
N GLY A 83 8.53 -5.17 5.25
CA GLY A 83 8.48 -3.71 5.32
C GLY A 83 7.32 -2.99 4.59
N TYR A 84 6.31 -3.70 4.08
CA TYR A 84 5.15 -3.12 3.39
C TYR A 84 3.82 -3.55 4.01
N ILE A 85 2.75 -2.81 3.71
CA ILE A 85 1.38 -3.26 4.01
C ILE A 85 0.94 -4.24 2.92
N THR A 86 0.70 -5.48 3.31
CA THR A 86 0.22 -6.56 2.46
C THR A 86 -1.27 -6.78 2.66
N ILE A 87 -2.03 -6.90 1.57
CA ILE A 87 -3.41 -7.42 1.58
C ILE A 87 -3.44 -8.68 0.72
N ARG A 88 -3.87 -9.81 1.28
CA ARG A 88 -3.69 -11.16 0.70
C ARG A 88 -5.01 -11.75 0.18
N ALA A 89 -4.95 -12.46 -0.95
CA ALA A 89 -5.96 -13.41 -1.42
C ALA A 89 -5.24 -14.63 -2.05
N GLY A 90 -5.02 -15.69 -1.26
CA GLY A 90 -4.22 -16.85 -1.70
C GLY A 90 -2.73 -16.50 -1.87
N GLN A 91 -2.11 -16.97 -2.96
CA GLN A 91 -0.71 -16.66 -3.33
C GLN A 91 -0.53 -15.26 -3.96
N LEU A 92 -1.63 -14.53 -4.16
CA LEU A 92 -1.62 -13.18 -4.73
C LEU A 92 -1.68 -12.13 -3.62
N GLU A 93 -0.82 -11.12 -3.74
CA GLU A 93 -0.70 -10.05 -2.76
C GLU A 93 -0.80 -8.69 -3.44
N ILE A 94 -1.62 -7.80 -2.87
CA ILE A 94 -1.57 -6.37 -3.15
C ILE A 94 -0.72 -5.69 -2.08
N ARG A 95 0.32 -4.99 -2.52
CA ARG A 95 1.23 -4.24 -1.65
C ARG A 95 1.16 -2.76 -1.94
N VAL A 96 1.11 -1.95 -0.88
CA VAL A 96 1.23 -0.49 -0.99
C VAL A 96 2.62 -0.07 -0.55
N TYR A 97 3.38 0.52 -1.48
CA TYR A 97 4.73 1.01 -1.24
C TYR A 97 4.73 2.54 -1.14
N SER A 98 5.48 3.10 -0.18
CA SER A 98 5.90 4.49 -0.18
C SER A 98 7.39 4.57 -0.52
N GLY A 99 7.76 5.27 -1.58
CA GLY A 99 9.17 5.43 -1.94
C GLY A 99 9.72 4.46 -2.97
N THR A 100 10.92 4.81 -3.45
CA THR A 100 11.76 3.98 -4.32
C THR A 100 13.22 4.16 -3.89
N ALA A 101 14.13 3.29 -4.37
CA ALA A 101 15.57 3.43 -4.10
C ALA A 101 16.14 4.80 -4.53
N LYS A 102 15.52 5.45 -5.54
CA LYS A 102 15.89 6.79 -6.01
C LYS A 102 15.25 7.92 -5.21
N VAL A 103 14.19 7.64 -4.44
CA VAL A 103 13.53 8.59 -3.54
C VAL A 103 13.96 8.25 -2.11
N TYR A 104 15.20 8.59 -1.81
CA TYR A 104 15.89 8.30 -0.53
C TYR A 104 15.11 8.79 0.71
N TYR A 105 14.27 9.82 0.53
CA TYR A 105 13.40 10.39 1.57
C TYR A 105 12.35 9.44 2.11
N ALA A 106 11.87 8.50 1.30
CA ALA A 106 10.86 7.55 1.74
C ALA A 106 11.41 6.49 2.69
N GLN A 107 12.68 6.08 2.51
CA GLN A 107 13.38 5.24 3.48
C GLN A 107 13.52 5.96 4.82
N ILE A 108 13.71 7.28 4.82
CA ILE A 108 13.78 8.08 6.05
C ILE A 108 12.44 8.04 6.81
N VAL A 109 11.32 8.16 6.09
CA VAL A 109 10.00 8.09 6.74
C VAL A 109 9.69 6.66 7.19
N GLU A 110 9.93 5.64 6.36
CA GLU A 110 9.63 4.24 6.67
C GLU A 110 10.52 3.66 7.79
N PHE A 111 11.78 4.07 7.92
CA PHE A 111 12.74 3.51 8.89
C PHE A 111 12.48 3.96 10.35
N TYR A 112 11.84 5.11 10.58
CA TYR A 112 11.65 5.65 11.94
C TYR A 112 10.20 5.65 12.42
N THR A 113 9.25 5.95 11.53
CA THR A 113 7.82 6.04 11.86
C THR A 113 7.01 5.47 10.71
N PRO A 114 6.29 4.34 10.89
CA PRO A 114 5.56 3.69 9.80
C PRO A 114 4.61 4.65 9.05
N TYR A 115 5.07 5.24 7.95
CA TYR A 115 4.38 6.32 7.23
C TYR A 115 2.97 5.94 6.77
N LEU A 116 2.84 4.70 6.33
CA LEU A 116 1.57 4.18 5.82
C LEU A 116 0.59 3.83 6.94
N ARG A 117 1.02 3.69 8.20
CA ARG A 117 0.16 3.23 9.29
C ARG A 117 -0.95 4.23 9.64
N PRO A 118 -0.71 5.54 9.73
CA PRO A 118 -1.78 6.54 9.86
C PRO A 118 -2.73 6.56 8.67
N ALA A 119 -2.25 6.27 7.46
CA ALA A 119 -3.09 6.22 6.27
C ALA A 119 -3.99 4.98 6.28
N LEU A 120 -3.45 3.83 6.69
CA LEU A 120 -4.17 2.59 6.86
C LEU A 120 -5.27 2.72 7.91
N ASN A 121 -4.92 3.21 9.11
CA ASN A 121 -5.87 3.38 10.21
C ASN A 121 -7.04 4.28 9.83
N ALA A 122 -6.77 5.39 9.14
CA ALA A 122 -7.79 6.31 8.66
C ALA A 122 -8.67 5.74 7.52
N SER A 123 -8.26 4.63 6.92
CA SER A 123 -8.96 4.03 5.76
C SER A 123 -9.70 2.73 6.11
N LYS A 124 -9.62 2.25 7.36
CA LYS A 124 -10.15 0.94 7.78
C LYS A 124 -11.62 0.72 7.43
N SER A 125 -12.50 1.66 7.80
CA SER A 125 -13.94 1.55 7.51
C SER A 125 -14.23 1.47 6.01
N ARG A 126 -13.52 2.27 5.21
CA ARG A 126 -13.67 2.29 3.75
C ARG A 126 -13.11 1.04 3.08
N ILE A 127 -12.03 0.48 3.61
CA ILE A 127 -11.49 -0.82 3.17
C ILE A 127 -12.52 -1.92 3.44
N LEU A 128 -13.09 -1.97 4.65
CA LEU A 128 -14.12 -2.97 5.00
C LEU A 128 -15.33 -2.89 4.07
N SER A 129 -15.83 -1.69 3.79
CA SER A 129 -16.93 -1.49 2.84
C SER A 129 -16.61 -2.01 1.43
N ILE A 130 -15.38 -1.82 0.94
CA ILE A 130 -14.94 -2.34 -0.36
C ILE A 130 -14.88 -3.88 -0.37
N MET A 131 -14.51 -4.48 0.76
CA MET A 131 -14.41 -5.94 0.87
C MET A 131 -15.79 -6.61 0.95
N GLN A 132 -16.74 -5.98 1.63
CA GLN A 132 -18.10 -6.50 1.87
C GLN A 132 -19.06 -6.28 0.69
N ASN A 133 -18.96 -5.15 -0.02
CA ASN A 133 -19.94 -4.74 -1.03
C ASN A 133 -19.40 -4.75 -2.49
N GLY A 134 -18.23 -5.35 -2.71
CA GLY A 134 -17.57 -5.38 -4.02
C GLY A 134 -17.86 -6.63 -4.83
#